data_AF-A0A1F2RRN7-F1
#
_entry.id   AF-A0A1F2RRN7-F1
#
_cell.length_a   1.000
_cell.length_b   1.000
_cell.length_c   1.000
_cell.angle_alpha   90.00
_cell.angle_beta   90.00
_cell.angle_gamma   90.00
#
_symmetry.space_group_name_H-M   'P 1'
#
loop_
_entity.id
_entity.type
_entity.pdbx_description
1 polymer ?
#
loop_
_entity_poly.entity_id
_entity_poly.type
_entity_poly.pdbx_seq_one_letter_code
_entity_poly.pdbx_strand_id
1 'polypeptide(L)'
;MHRVRLRINLSGTYGNQAWEELQHFSDVLGGEFGPDLGSSGPCDHSAASPHLEGEWCAALIEVETHLLAEYAVAHYLEQPRVIDAFIEAGG
;
A
#
# COMPACT_ATOMS: atom_id res chain seq x y z
N MET A 1 -17.90 -6.93 0.54
CA MET A 1 -16.58 -6.43 0.96
C MET A 1 -15.81 -6.07 -0.30
N HIS A 2 -15.19 -4.91 -0.30
CA HIS A 2 -14.41 -4.40 -1.42
C HIS A 2 -12.95 -4.23 -1.02
N ARG A 3 -12.06 -4.34 -2.00
CA ARG A 3 -10.62 -4.29 -1.80
C ARG A 3 -10.03 -3.15 -2.60
N VAL A 4 -9.16 -2.37 -1.95
CA VAL A 4 -8.36 -1.33 -2.59
C VAL A 4 -6.91 -1.77 -2.56
N ARG A 5 -6.31 -1.88 -3.73
CA ARG A 5 -4.90 -2.22 -3.88
C ARG A 5 -4.10 -0.95 -4.01
N LEU A 6 -3.04 -0.85 -3.21
CA LEU A 6 -2.10 0.26 -3.21
C LEU A 6 -0.76 -0.21 -3.76
N ARG A 7 -0.05 0.70 -4.43
CA ARG A 7 1.36 0.57 -4.77
C ARG A 7 2.13 1.65 -4.02
N ILE A 8 2.98 1.27 -3.08
CA ILE A 8 3.64 2.20 -2.16
C ILE A 8 5.14 2.25 -2.46
N ASN A 9 5.67 3.46 -2.62
CA ASN A 9 7.10 3.72 -2.77
C ASN A 9 7.83 3.51 -1.44
N LEU A 10 8.81 2.61 -1.44
CA LEU A 10 9.62 2.31 -0.25
C LEU A 10 10.92 3.11 -0.19
N SER A 11 11.33 3.77 -1.28
CA SER A 11 12.63 4.41 -1.41
C SER A 11 13.04 5.22 -0.17
N GLY A 12 14.21 4.89 0.39
CA GLY A 12 14.79 5.58 1.54
C GLY A 12 14.14 5.27 2.90
N THR A 13 13.19 4.34 2.97
CA THR A 13 12.59 3.86 4.23
C THR A 13 13.19 2.53 4.67
N TYR A 14 12.95 2.14 5.93
CA TYR A 14 13.45 0.88 6.50
C TYR A 14 12.30 -0.08 6.77
N GLY A 15 12.42 -1.32 6.31
CA GLY A 15 11.38 -2.34 6.51
C GLY A 15 9.99 -1.84 6.07
N ASN A 16 9.01 -1.88 6.97
CA ASN A 16 7.63 -1.49 6.66
C ASN A 16 7.32 -0.02 6.95
N GLN A 17 8.33 0.81 7.23
CA GLN A 17 8.13 2.21 7.62
C GLN A 17 7.28 3.00 6.61
N ALA A 18 7.47 2.79 5.30
CA ALA A 18 6.66 3.48 4.28
C ALA A 18 5.16 3.20 4.40
N TRP A 19 4.77 2.01 4.89
CA TRP A 19 3.39 1.63 5.14
C TRP A 19 2.88 2.19 6.46
N GLU A 20 3.68 2.08 7.53
CA GLU A 20 3.34 2.56 8.88
C GLU A 20 3.18 4.09 8.95
N GLU A 21 3.89 4.83 8.08
CA GLU A 21 3.82 6.29 7.97
C GLU A 21 2.60 6.78 7.17
N LEU A 22 1.88 5.90 6.45
CA LEU A 22 0.68 6.32 5.74
C LEU A 22 -0.42 6.70 6.73
N GLN A 23 -1.19 7.73 6.38
CA GLN A 23 -2.44 8.00 7.07
C GLN A 23 -3.46 6.96 6.62
N HIS A 24 -3.73 5.94 7.42
CA HIS A 24 -4.73 4.93 7.05
C HIS A 24 -6.14 5.53 7.00
N PHE A 25 -6.93 5.06 6.03
CA PHE A 25 -8.33 5.46 5.88
C PHE A 25 -9.13 5.04 7.12
N SER A 26 -10.09 5.86 7.56
CA SER A 26 -10.79 5.67 8.84
C SER A 26 -11.67 4.43 8.89
N ASP A 27 -12.28 4.07 7.75
CA ASP A 27 -13.31 3.04 7.65
C ASP A 27 -12.75 1.70 7.12
N VAL A 28 -11.48 1.42 7.45
CA VAL A 28 -10.80 0.18 7.10
C VAL A 28 -11.24 -0.95 8.04
N LEU A 29 -11.64 -2.08 7.45
CA LEU A 29 -11.97 -3.31 8.18
C LEU A 29 -10.72 -4.18 8.42
N GLY A 30 -9.76 -4.11 7.51
CA GLY A 30 -8.52 -4.87 7.55
C GLY A 30 -7.55 -4.39 6.48
N GLY A 31 -6.28 -4.76 6.63
CA GLY A 31 -5.27 -4.46 5.63
C GLY A 31 -4.08 -5.38 5.72
N GLU A 32 -3.50 -5.67 4.57
CA GLU A 32 -2.28 -6.47 4.43
C GLU A 32 -1.26 -5.66 3.64
N PHE A 33 0.01 -5.75 4.02
CA PHE A 33 1.13 -5.13 3.32
C PHE A 33 2.24 -6.14 3.19
N GLY A 34 2.76 -6.33 1.97
CA GLY A 34 3.86 -7.25 1.78
C GLY A 34 4.09 -7.66 0.33
N PRO A 35 5.27 -8.25 0.05
CA PRO A 35 5.71 -8.58 -1.30
C PRO A 35 4.85 -9.65 -1.97
N ASP A 36 4.18 -10.50 -1.19
CA ASP A 36 3.25 -11.53 -1.70
C ASP A 36 2.03 -10.91 -2.39
N LEU A 37 1.70 -9.66 -2.06
CA LEU A 37 0.67 -8.89 -2.76
C LEU A 37 1.22 -8.26 -4.05
N GLY A 38 2.54 -8.11 -4.18
CA GLY A 38 3.21 -7.48 -5.31
C GLY A 38 4.34 -6.56 -4.86
N SER A 39 5.45 -6.55 -5.58
CA SER A 39 6.61 -5.69 -5.30
C SER A 39 7.47 -5.47 -6.54
N SER A 40 8.43 -4.54 -6.46
CA SER A 40 9.48 -4.37 -7.47
C SER A 40 10.45 -5.55 -7.57
N GLY A 41 10.44 -6.46 -6.59
CA GLY A 41 11.38 -7.58 -6.50
C GLY A 41 11.66 -7.96 -5.05
N PRO A 42 12.43 -9.04 -4.81
CA PRO A 42 12.83 -9.43 -3.47
C PRO A 42 13.72 -8.35 -2.83
N CYS A 43 13.53 -8.08 -1.55
CA CYS A 43 14.44 -7.25 -0.78
C CYS A 43 15.72 -8.05 -0.48
N ASP A 44 16.77 -7.87 -1.28
CA ASP A 44 18.07 -8.55 -1.12
C ASP A 44 19.05 -7.73 -0.27
N HIS A 45 18.52 -6.89 0.61
CA HIS A 45 19.29 -6.05 1.52
C HIS A 45 18.88 -6.33 2.97
N SER A 46 19.78 -5.99 3.90
CA SER A 46 19.51 -6.10 5.34
C SER A 46 18.31 -5.22 5.73
N ALA A 47 17.54 -5.64 6.73
CA ALA A 47 16.50 -4.82 7.35
C ALA A 47 17.04 -3.54 8.00
N ALA A 48 18.34 -3.52 8.33
CA ALA A 48 19.04 -2.33 8.83
C ALA A 48 19.53 -1.39 7.71
N SER A 49 19.28 -1.73 6.44
CA SER A 49 19.60 -0.92 5.28
C SER A 49 18.31 -0.33 4.70
N PRO A 50 18.34 0.93 4.24
CA PRO A 50 17.18 1.54 3.62
C PRO A 50 16.89 0.87 2.27
N HIS A 51 15.61 0.87 1.91
CA HIS A 51 15.14 0.51 0.59
C HIS A 51 15.78 1.39 -0.49
N LEU A 52 16.14 0.75 -1.60
CA LEU A 52 16.77 1.37 -2.75
C LEU A 52 15.78 2.27 -3.51
N GLU A 53 16.32 3.19 -4.29
CA GLU A 53 15.52 4.06 -5.15
C GLU A 53 14.70 3.25 -6.16
N GLY A 54 13.41 3.56 -6.26
CA GLY A 54 12.47 2.88 -7.17
C GLY A 54 11.83 1.62 -6.60
N GLU A 55 12.22 1.18 -5.40
CA GLU A 55 11.57 0.04 -4.76
C GLU A 55 10.13 0.38 -4.35
N TRP A 56 9.23 -0.59 -4.57
CA TRP A 56 7.83 -0.47 -4.17
C TRP A 56 7.28 -1.80 -3.67
N CYS A 57 6.26 -1.71 -2.83
CA CYS A 57 5.52 -2.87 -2.34
C CYS A 57 4.02 -2.58 -2.31
N ALA A 58 3.22 -3.63 -2.51
CA ALA A 58 1.78 -3.53 -2.52
C ALA A 58 1.20 -3.59 -1.10
N ALA A 59 0.07 -2.91 -0.92
CA ALA A 59 -0.85 -3.13 0.18
C ALA A 59 -2.24 -3.45 -0.37
N LEU A 60 -3.04 -4.14 0.44
CA LEU A 60 -4.44 -4.41 0.19
C LEU A 60 -5.24 -3.90 1.39
N ILE A 61 -6.26 -3.11 1.12
CA ILE A 61 -7.14 -2.52 2.13
C ILE A 61 -8.54 -3.06 1.93
N GLU A 62 -9.18 -3.49 3.02
CA GLU A 62 -10.54 -4.03 3.00
C GLU A 62 -11.52 -3.01 3.58
N VAL A 63 -12.61 -2.75 2.84
CA VAL A 63 -13.67 -1.83 3.23
C VAL A 63 -15.04 -2.44 2.97
N GLU A 64 -16.06 -1.94 3.66
CA GLU A 64 -17.39 -2.55 3.64
C GLU A 64 -18.08 -2.41 2.27
N THR A 65 -18.09 -1.20 1.71
CA THR A 65 -18.89 -0.83 0.53
C THR A 65 -18.02 -0.32 -0.62
N HIS A 66 -18.57 -0.33 -1.84
CA HIS A 66 -17.88 0.18 -3.02
C HIS A 66 -17.60 1.68 -2.91
N LEU A 67 -18.55 2.45 -2.38
CA LEU A 67 -18.39 3.89 -2.17
C LEU A 67 -17.23 4.20 -1.22
N LEU A 68 -17.07 3.42 -0.14
CA LEU A 68 -15.91 3.54 0.74
C LEU A 68 -14.60 3.18 0.03
N ALA A 69 -14.63 2.24 -0.92
CA ALA A 69 -13.45 1.90 -1.71
C ALA A 69 -13.04 3.06 -2.65
N GLU A 70 -14.01 3.74 -3.27
CA GLU A 70 -13.74 4.95 -4.07
C GLU A 70 -13.14 6.07 -3.21
N TYR A 71 -13.67 6.31 -2.01
CA TYR A 71 -13.10 7.29 -1.08
C TYR A 71 -11.72 6.90 -0.57
N ALA A 72 -11.49 5.62 -0.26
CA ALA A 72 -10.18 5.14 0.11
C ALA A 72 -9.16 5.34 -1.04
N VAL A 73 -9.53 5.07 -2.29
CA VAL A 73 -8.66 5.34 -3.45
C VAL A 73 -8.27 6.81 -3.50
N ALA A 74 -9.24 7.73 -3.44
CA ALA A 74 -8.97 9.16 -3.46
C ALA A 74 -8.06 9.59 -2.30
N HIS A 75 -8.35 9.11 -1.08
CA HIS A 75 -7.56 9.38 0.13
C HIS A 75 -6.11 8.90 0.00
N TYR A 76 -5.87 7.71 -0.52
CA TYR A 76 -4.51 7.19 -0.66
C TYR A 76 -3.73 7.88 -1.78
N LEU A 77 -4.36 8.23 -2.90
CA LEU A 77 -3.69 8.93 -4.01
C LEU A 77 -3.17 10.32 -3.64
N GLU A 78 -3.71 10.95 -2.60
CA GLU A 78 -3.21 12.22 -2.07
C GLU A 78 -1.92 12.06 -1.23
N GLN A 79 -1.55 10.83 -0.86
CA GLN A 79 -0.41 10.60 0.02
C GLN A 79 0.91 10.52 -0.76
N PRO A 80 1.98 11.20 -0.30
CA PRO A 80 3.23 11.34 -1.08
C PRO A 80 3.92 10.03 -1.48
N ARG A 81 3.72 8.95 -0.73
CA ARG A 81 4.36 7.65 -0.98
C ARG A 81 3.50 6.70 -1.80
N VAL A 82 2.24 7.01 -2.04
CA VAL A 82 1.35 6.16 -2.83
C VAL A 82 1.58 6.48 -4.31
N ILE A 83 2.09 5.50 -5.04
CA ILE A 83 2.34 5.60 -6.48
C ILE A 83 1.02 5.40 -7.25
N ASP A 84 0.20 4.47 -6.79
CA ASP A 84 -1.07 4.12 -7.41
C ASP A 84 -2.03 3.51 -6.38
N ALA A 85 -3.32 3.68 -6.61
CA ALA A 85 -4.38 3.06 -5.82
C ALA A 85 -5.60 2.78 -6.71
N PHE A 86 -6.14 1.57 -6.64
CA PHE A 86 -7.32 1.18 -7.41
C PHE A 86 -8.16 0.14 -6.70
N ILE A 87 -9.44 0.09 -7.05
CA ILE A 87 -10.37 -0.92 -6.54
C ILE A 87 -10.10 -2.23 -7.29
N GLU A 88 -9.84 -3.29 -6.54
CA GLU A 88 -9.62 -4.62 -7.10
C GLU A 88 -10.96 -5.15 -7.65
N ALA A 89 -10.98 -5.53 -8.94
CA ALA A 89 -12.16 -6.16 -9.52
C ALA A 89 -12.37 -7.53 -8.86
N GLY A 90 -13.55 -7.75 -8.29
CA GLY A 90 -13.91 -9.06 -7.74
C GLY A 90 -13.86 -10.11 -8.85
N GLY A 91 -13.02 -11.13 -8.66
CA GLY A 91 -13.02 -12.34 -9.49
C GLY A 91 -14.22 -13.24 -9.24
#